data_AF-A0A0D4WTG8-F1
#
_entry.id   AF-A0A0D4WTG8-F1
#
_cell.length_a   1.000
_cell.length_b   1.000
_cell.length_c   1.000
_cell.angle_alpha   90.00
_cell.angle_beta   90.00
_cell.angle_gamma   90.00
#
_symmetry.space_group_name_H-M   'P 1'
#
loop_
_entity.id
_entity.type
_entity.pdbx_description
1 polymer ?
#
loop_
_entity_poly.entity_id
_entity_poly.type
_entity_poly.pdbx_seq_one_letter_code
_entity_poly.pdbx_strand_id
1 'polypeptide(L)'
;MTWRTVKQFADAARPEDLFTGQWQNRPSVLDDYKPYLDDRWNEGCTNAWKLWEEIVPLGYKGSYQRVRAYLHKKRTSPRPVVARPPSPRTVAGWILRRPENLPETEQLLLKTVRTHCPEIDALTRHVRAFAVMLTERQGERLPDWLAAVRQDDLPSLHTFPPASTATSMPS
;
A
#
# COMPACT_ATOMS: atom_id res chain seq x y z
N MET A 1 0.40 41.46 -30.21
CA MET A 1 -0.26 40.69 -29.12
C MET A 1 -1.75 40.98 -29.16
N THR A 2 -2.62 39.98 -29.05
CA THR A 2 -4.08 40.15 -29.23
C THR A 2 -4.78 40.34 -27.88
N TRP A 3 -5.83 41.16 -27.87
CA TRP A 3 -6.63 41.52 -26.68
C TRP A 3 -7.13 40.30 -25.87
N ARG A 4 -7.43 39.18 -26.55
CA ARG A 4 -7.85 37.93 -25.91
C ARG A 4 -6.80 37.35 -24.98
N THR A 5 -5.52 37.46 -25.33
CA THR A 5 -4.43 36.96 -24.51
C THR A 5 -4.30 37.80 -23.24
N VAL A 6 -4.36 39.13 -23.35
CA VAL A 6 -4.28 40.05 -22.21
C VAL A 6 -5.42 39.82 -21.22
N LYS A 7 -6.65 39.62 -21.71
CA LYS A 7 -7.81 39.31 -20.86
C LYS A 7 -7.66 37.97 -20.12
N GLN A 8 -7.12 36.94 -20.78
CA GLN A 8 -6.88 35.63 -20.16
C GLN A 8 -5.85 35.69 -19.03
N PHE A 9 -4.81 36.52 -19.17
CA PHE A 9 -3.83 36.77 -18.11
C PHE A 9 -4.42 37.54 -16.92
N ALA A 10 -5.37 38.45 -17.16
CA ALA A 10 -6.02 39.24 -16.12
C ALA A 10 -7.06 38.43 -15.31
N ASP A 11 -7.75 37.49 -15.96
CA ASP A 11 -8.82 36.69 -15.35
C ASP A 11 -8.29 35.45 -14.59
N ALA A 12 -7.01 35.07 -14.75
CA ALA A 12 -6.42 33.92 -14.08
C ALA A 12 -6.00 34.26 -12.63
N ALA A 13 -6.66 33.63 -11.65
CA ALA A 13 -6.39 33.84 -10.23
C ALA A 13 -5.09 33.18 -9.76
N ARG A 14 -4.64 32.12 -10.45
CA ARG A 14 -3.39 31.41 -10.15
C ARG A 14 -2.61 31.12 -11.45
N PRO A 15 -1.26 31.12 -11.44
CA PRO A 15 -0.46 30.86 -12.63
C PRO A 15 -0.81 29.54 -13.33
N GLU A 16 -1.16 28.52 -12.56
CA GLU A 16 -1.62 27.20 -13.01
C GLU A 16 -2.87 27.22 -13.91
N ASP A 17 -3.76 28.21 -13.77
CA ASP A 17 -5.02 28.31 -14.53
C ASP A 17 -4.79 28.74 -16.00
N LEU A 18 -3.63 29.33 -16.28
CA LEU A 18 -3.20 29.70 -17.63
C LEU A 18 -2.74 28.48 -18.45
N PHE A 19 -2.43 27.35 -17.80
CA PHE A 19 -1.96 26.12 -18.44
C PHE A 19 -3.10 25.15 -18.77
N THR A 20 -4.27 25.67 -19.16
CA THR A 20 -5.47 24.88 -19.42
C THR A 20 -5.45 24.21 -20.80
N GLY A 21 -5.32 22.87 -20.79
CA GLY A 21 -6.01 21.94 -21.70
C GLY A 21 -5.44 21.72 -23.11
N GLN A 22 -5.04 22.75 -23.84
CA GLN A 22 -4.80 22.59 -25.29
C GLN A 22 -3.41 22.01 -25.65
N TRP A 23 -2.46 22.06 -24.71
CA TRP A 23 -1.07 21.61 -24.90
C TRP A 23 -0.70 20.36 -24.10
N GLN A 24 -1.48 20.01 -23.07
CA GLN A 24 -1.09 18.97 -22.12
C GLN A 24 -1.54 17.56 -22.53
N ASN A 25 -2.49 17.42 -23.44
CA ASN A 25 -3.19 16.16 -23.68
C ASN A 25 -3.39 15.81 -25.17
N ARG A 26 -2.42 16.17 -26.03
CA ARG A 26 -2.45 15.66 -27.41
C ARG A 26 -2.07 14.18 -27.39
N PRO A 27 -2.90 13.27 -27.92
CA PRO A 27 -2.51 11.88 -28.08
C PRO A 27 -1.24 11.84 -28.91
N SER A 28 -0.18 11.34 -28.28
CA SER A 28 1.13 11.18 -28.92
C SER A 28 1.12 9.87 -29.68
N VAL A 29 1.83 9.79 -30.81
CA VAL A 29 2.11 8.52 -31.50
C VAL A 29 2.76 7.49 -30.55
N LEU A 30 3.37 7.93 -29.45
CA LEU A 30 3.90 7.05 -28.42
C LEU A 30 2.80 6.32 -27.62
N ASP A 31 1.60 6.89 -27.53
CA ASP A 31 0.52 6.38 -26.67
C ASP A 31 0.07 4.97 -27.08
N ASP A 32 0.06 4.69 -28.39
CA ASP A 32 -0.26 3.37 -28.94
C ASP A 32 0.78 2.30 -28.57
N TYR A 33 2.03 2.72 -28.28
CA TYR A 33 3.14 1.82 -27.93
C TYR A 33 3.44 1.81 -26.42
N LYS A 34 2.76 2.64 -25.61
CA LYS A 34 2.91 2.63 -24.15
C LYS A 34 2.66 1.26 -23.53
N PRO A 35 1.62 0.49 -23.92
CA PRO A 35 1.39 -0.84 -23.34
C PRO A 35 2.59 -1.77 -23.54
N TYR A 36 3.14 -1.82 -24.77
CA TYR A 36 4.33 -2.63 -25.07
C TYR A 36 5.56 -2.20 -24.27
N LEU A 37 5.81 -0.89 -24.18
CA LEU A 37 6.92 -0.35 -23.39
C LEU A 37 6.76 -0.66 -21.90
N ASP A 38 5.52 -0.73 -21.41
CA ASP A 38 5.19 -1.00 -20.02
C ASP A 38 5.40 -2.46 -19.65
N ASP A 39 5.00 -3.38 -20.53
CA ASP A 39 5.23 -4.82 -20.36
C ASP A 39 6.73 -5.12 -20.31
N ARG A 40 7.50 -4.61 -21.28
CA ARG A 40 8.96 -4.78 -21.32
C ARG A 40 9.66 -4.15 -20.12
N TRP A 41 9.15 -3.00 -19.64
CA TRP A 41 9.65 -2.37 -18.42
C TRP A 41 9.42 -3.25 -17.19
N ASN A 42 8.25 -3.88 -17.08
CA ASN A 42 7.90 -4.79 -15.99
C ASN A 42 8.71 -6.10 -16.04
N GLU A 43 9.08 -6.56 -17.24
CA GLU A 43 10.03 -7.68 -17.46
C GLU A 43 11.48 -7.32 -17.07
N GLY A 44 11.77 -6.07 -16.73
CA GLY A 44 13.09 -5.61 -16.29
C GLY A 44 13.95 -4.99 -17.39
N CYS A 45 13.42 -4.81 -18.61
CA CYS A 45 14.12 -4.10 -19.67
C CYS A 45 14.11 -2.60 -19.39
N THR A 46 15.21 -2.10 -18.83
CA THR A 46 15.34 -0.68 -18.44
C THR A 46 16.14 0.18 -19.43
N ASN A 47 16.60 -0.41 -20.54
CA ASN A 47 17.37 0.26 -21.58
C ASN A 47 16.45 0.91 -22.62
N ALA A 48 16.34 2.24 -22.57
CA ALA A 48 15.49 3.02 -23.46
C ALA A 48 15.85 2.88 -24.95
N TRP A 49 17.12 2.63 -25.28
CA TRP A 49 17.55 2.45 -26.67
C TRP A 49 17.03 1.14 -27.24
N LYS A 50 17.18 0.03 -26.50
CA LYS A 50 16.66 -1.28 -26.89
C LYS A 50 15.15 -1.24 -27.11
N LEU A 51 14.42 -0.61 -26.18
CA LEU A 51 12.97 -0.47 -26.29
C LEU A 51 12.54 0.37 -27.49
N TRP A 52 13.31 1.41 -27.85
CA TRP A 52 13.04 2.19 -29.05
C TRP A 52 13.30 1.38 -30.33
N GLU A 53 14.42 0.65 -30.38
CA GLU A 53 14.78 -0.21 -31.52
C GLU A 53 13.75 -1.33 -31.75
N GLU A 54 13.12 -1.84 -30.69
CA GLU A 54 12.05 -2.85 -30.78
C GLU A 54 10.73 -2.30 -31.33
N ILE A 55 10.37 -1.05 -31.02
CA ILE A 55 9.10 -0.46 -31.48
C ILE A 55 9.17 0.16 -32.88
N VAL A 56 10.37 0.52 -33.36
CA VAL A 56 10.58 1.01 -34.73
C VAL A 56 10.06 0.01 -35.79
N PRO A 57 10.42 -1.28 -35.78
CA PRO A 57 9.87 -2.26 -36.73
C PRO A 57 8.39 -2.55 -36.51
N LEU A 58 7.84 -2.29 -35.32
CA LEU A 58 6.40 -2.36 -35.04
C LEU A 58 5.60 -1.18 -35.64
N GLY A 59 6.27 -0.24 -36.32
CA GLY A 59 5.66 0.88 -37.01
C GLY A 59 5.78 2.22 -36.28
N TYR A 60 6.58 2.31 -35.21
CA TYR A 60 6.78 3.55 -34.48
C TYR A 60 7.54 4.59 -35.31
N LYS A 61 6.86 5.70 -35.63
CA LYS A 61 7.42 6.84 -36.38
C LYS A 61 7.87 8.01 -35.49
N GLY A 62 7.86 7.83 -34.18
CA GLY A 62 8.23 8.88 -33.22
C GLY A 62 9.72 8.92 -32.91
N SER A 63 10.15 9.96 -32.19
CA SER A 63 11.56 10.13 -31.82
C SER A 63 11.95 9.28 -30.61
N TYR A 64 13.23 8.88 -30.57
CA TYR A 64 13.86 8.27 -29.40
C TYR A 64 13.72 9.13 -28.14
N GLN A 65 13.85 10.46 -28.27
CA GLN A 65 13.73 11.39 -27.14
C GLN A 65 12.37 11.30 -26.44
N ARG A 66 11.28 11.02 -27.17
CA ARG A 66 9.95 10.80 -26.58
C ARG A 66 9.90 9.53 -25.73
N VAL A 67 10.45 8.42 -26.25
CA VAL A 67 10.57 7.17 -25.50
C VAL A 67 11.44 7.38 -24.25
N ARG A 68 12.59 8.04 -24.41
CA ARG A 68 13.50 8.35 -23.31
C ARG A 68 12.82 9.22 -22.24
N ALA A 69 12.10 10.26 -22.64
CA ALA A 69 11.37 11.13 -21.71
C ALA A 69 10.24 10.38 -20.99
N TYR A 70 9.52 9.50 -21.68
CA TYR A 70 8.48 8.66 -21.09
C TYR A 70 9.04 7.69 -20.04
N LEU A 71 10.12 6.97 -20.38
CA LEU A 71 10.77 6.04 -19.46
C LEU A 71 11.47 6.78 -18.31
N HIS A 72 12.05 7.95 -18.57
CA HIS A 72 12.60 8.80 -17.52
C HIS A 72 11.51 9.28 -16.56
N LYS A 73 10.35 9.71 -17.07
CA LYS A 73 9.18 10.01 -16.24
C LYS A 73 8.77 8.78 -15.43
N LYS A 74 8.76 7.56 -15.99
CA LYS A 74 8.48 6.34 -15.21
C LYS A 74 9.50 6.03 -14.12
N ARG A 75 10.77 6.37 -14.32
CA ARG A 75 11.83 6.22 -13.30
C ARG A 75 11.72 7.24 -12.18
N THR A 76 11.40 8.47 -12.55
CA THR A 76 11.41 9.62 -11.64
C THR A 76 10.04 9.89 -11.02
N SER A 77 8.96 9.42 -11.64
CA SER A 77 7.64 9.43 -11.05
C SER A 77 7.70 8.60 -9.79
N PRO A 78 7.29 9.16 -8.64
CA PRO A 78 7.10 8.35 -7.44
C PRO A 78 6.14 7.24 -7.84
N ARG A 79 6.64 6.00 -7.88
CA ARG A 79 5.81 4.81 -8.00
C ARG A 79 4.67 5.05 -7.00
N PRO A 80 3.38 4.85 -7.35
CA PRO A 80 2.37 4.83 -6.31
C PRO A 80 2.92 3.86 -5.29
N VAL A 81 3.21 4.38 -4.10
CA VAL A 81 3.65 3.57 -2.99
C VAL A 81 2.43 2.70 -2.78
N VAL A 82 2.39 1.54 -3.43
CA VAL A 82 1.54 0.43 -3.02
C VAL A 82 2.00 0.28 -1.59
N ALA A 83 1.21 0.85 -0.67
CA ALA A 83 1.55 0.95 0.73
C ALA A 83 1.99 -0.44 1.10
N ARG A 84 3.30 -0.61 1.35
CA ARG A 84 3.88 -1.92 1.58
C ARG A 84 2.98 -2.56 2.63
N PRO A 85 2.42 -3.76 2.39
CA PRO A 85 1.49 -4.35 3.34
C PRO A 85 2.11 -4.27 4.74
N PRO A 86 1.36 -3.81 5.74
CA PRO A 86 1.91 -3.54 7.05
C PRO A 86 2.55 -4.82 7.58
N SER A 87 3.73 -4.67 8.19
CA SER A 87 4.42 -5.84 8.74
C SER A 87 3.56 -6.49 9.83
N PRO A 88 3.67 -7.81 10.07
CA PRO A 88 2.94 -8.46 11.16
C PRO A 88 3.16 -7.78 12.52
N ARG A 89 4.37 -7.26 12.77
CA ARG A 89 4.71 -6.51 13.98
C ARG A 89 3.97 -5.17 14.06
N THR A 90 3.77 -4.50 12.93
CA THR A 90 2.98 -3.26 12.84
C THR A 90 1.52 -3.53 13.17
N VAL A 91 0.94 -4.58 12.58
CA VAL A 91 -0.45 -4.98 12.86
C VAL A 91 -0.63 -5.38 14.32
N ALA A 92 0.29 -6.16 14.89
CA ALA A 92 0.27 -6.51 16.31
C ALA A 92 0.35 -5.26 17.22
N GLY A 93 1.19 -4.29 16.85
CA GLY A 93 1.28 -2.99 17.54
C GLY A 93 -0.05 -2.22 17.52
N TRP A 94 -0.76 -2.21 16.40
CA TRP A 94 -2.09 -1.59 16.29
C TRP A 94 -3.15 -2.30 17.14
N ILE A 95 -3.10 -3.64 17.21
CA ILE A 95 -4.05 -4.46 17.99
C ILE A 95 -3.87 -4.22 19.50
N LEU A 96 -2.63 -4.12 19.97
CA LEU A 96 -2.31 -3.92 21.38
C LEU A 96 -2.52 -2.46 21.85
N ARG A 97 -2.61 -1.51 20.93
CA ARG A 97 -2.85 -0.09 21.25
C ARG A 97 -4.34 0.18 21.42
N ARG A 98 -4.69 1.11 22.30
CA ARG A 98 -6.07 1.60 22.40
C ARG A 98 -6.47 2.26 21.08
N PRO A 99 -7.67 1.96 20.53
CA PRO A 99 -8.12 2.49 19.24
C PRO A 99 -8.16 4.01 19.21
N GLU A 100 -8.47 4.65 20.34
CA GLU A 100 -8.52 6.11 20.51
C GLU A 100 -7.15 6.79 20.30
N ASN A 101 -6.06 6.04 20.50
CA ASN A 101 -4.69 6.54 20.35
C ASN A 101 -4.09 6.18 18.98
N LEU A 102 -4.88 5.60 18.08
CA LEU A 102 -4.44 5.17 16.75
C LEU A 102 -4.85 6.23 15.71
N PRO A 103 -3.94 6.75 14.88
CA PRO A 103 -4.29 7.69 13.83
C PRO A 103 -5.28 7.06 12.83
N GLU A 104 -6.15 7.90 12.25
CA GLU A 104 -7.26 7.45 11.40
C GLU A 104 -6.81 6.58 10.21
N THR A 105 -5.67 6.92 9.60
CA THR A 105 -5.07 6.13 8.51
C THR A 105 -4.73 4.71 8.93
N GLU A 106 -4.20 4.52 10.14
CA GLU A 106 -3.87 3.20 10.68
C GLU A 106 -5.13 2.43 11.10
N GLN A 107 -6.17 3.13 11.59
CA GLN A 107 -7.47 2.52 11.86
C GLN A 107 -8.10 1.96 10.58
N LEU A 108 -8.02 2.70 9.48
CA LEU A 108 -8.54 2.26 8.18
C LEU A 108 -7.78 1.04 7.64
N LEU A 109 -6.44 1.04 7.77
CA LEU A 109 -5.61 -0.10 7.40
C LEU A 109 -5.90 -1.33 8.27
N LEU A 110 -6.01 -1.18 9.59
CA LEU A 110 -6.38 -2.27 10.49
C LEU A 110 -7.77 -2.83 10.17
N LYS A 111 -8.75 -1.97 9.84
CA LYS A 111 -10.10 -2.38 9.41
C LYS A 111 -10.04 -3.22 8.13
N THR A 112 -9.21 -2.79 7.17
CA THR A 112 -8.99 -3.52 5.92
C THR A 112 -8.39 -4.90 6.19
N VAL A 113 -7.34 -4.98 7.01
CA VAL A 113 -6.72 -6.26 7.41
C VAL A 113 -7.72 -7.19 8.10
N ARG A 114 -8.53 -6.67 9.03
CA ARG A 114 -9.58 -7.46 9.72
C ARG A 114 -10.66 -7.99 8.76
N THR A 115 -10.97 -7.23 7.71
CA THR A 115 -11.97 -7.65 6.70
C THR A 115 -11.45 -8.81 5.84
N HIS A 116 -10.14 -8.84 5.58
CA HIS A 116 -9.52 -9.87 4.74
C HIS A 116 -9.00 -11.09 5.53
N CYS A 117 -8.77 -10.96 6.85
CA CYS A 117 -8.26 -12.04 7.71
C CYS A 117 -9.16 -12.22 8.94
N PRO A 118 -10.12 -13.17 8.91
CA PRO A 118 -11.04 -13.42 10.03
C PRO A 118 -10.32 -13.83 11.32
N GLU A 119 -9.14 -14.45 11.23
CA GLU A 119 -8.30 -14.83 12.36
C GLU A 119 -7.76 -13.60 13.10
N ILE A 120 -7.36 -12.55 12.36
CA ILE A 120 -6.89 -11.28 12.92
C ILE A 120 -8.07 -10.53 13.56
N ASP A 121 -9.27 -10.62 12.99
CA ASP A 121 -10.47 -10.08 13.60
C ASP A 121 -10.77 -10.73 14.96
N ALA A 122 -10.77 -12.07 15.00
CA ALA A 122 -10.97 -12.84 16.22
C ALA A 122 -9.93 -12.51 17.30
N LEU A 123 -8.64 -12.50 16.93
CA LEU A 123 -7.56 -12.10 17.82
C LEU A 123 -7.77 -10.67 18.36
N THR A 124 -8.11 -9.72 17.50
CA THR A 124 -8.34 -8.32 17.91
C THR A 124 -9.46 -8.21 18.93
N ARG A 125 -10.54 -9.00 18.76
CA ARG A 125 -11.68 -9.05 19.68
C ARG A 125 -11.26 -9.59 21.05
N HIS A 126 -10.54 -10.71 21.07
CA HIS A 126 -10.09 -11.36 22.31
C HIS A 126 -9.10 -10.51 23.10
N VAL A 127 -8.11 -9.90 22.42
CA VAL A 127 -7.15 -8.99 23.06
C VAL A 127 -7.86 -7.80 23.70
N ARG A 128 -8.84 -7.22 23.01
CA ARG A 128 -9.62 -6.10 23.55
C ARG A 128 -10.48 -6.51 24.74
N ALA A 129 -11.17 -7.64 24.66
CA ALA A 129 -11.96 -8.17 25.77
C ALA A 129 -11.08 -8.44 27.01
N PHE A 130 -9.88 -8.98 26.81
CA PHE A 130 -8.91 -9.19 27.88
C PHE A 130 -8.39 -7.87 28.49
N ALA A 131 -8.09 -6.87 27.65
CA ALA A 131 -7.67 -5.56 28.13
C ALA A 131 -8.76 -4.86 28.96
N VAL A 132 -10.04 -4.99 28.59
CA VAL A 132 -11.17 -4.51 29.39
C VAL A 132 -11.24 -5.24 30.72
N MET A 133 -11.15 -6.58 30.71
CA MET A 133 -11.16 -7.40 31.92
C MET A 133 -10.04 -7.01 32.89
N LEU A 134 -8.81 -6.76 32.39
CA LEU A 134 -7.69 -6.28 33.20
C LEU A 134 -7.93 -4.87 33.76
N THR A 135 -8.52 -3.98 32.96
CA THR A 135 -8.81 -2.59 33.38
C THR A 135 -9.90 -2.56 34.46
N GLU A 136 -10.92 -3.40 34.34
CA GLU A 136 -12.05 -3.51 35.27
C GLU A 136 -11.79 -4.50 36.42
N ARG A 137 -10.61 -5.14 36.45
CA ARG A 137 -10.18 -6.11 37.48
C ARG A 137 -11.13 -7.31 37.65
N GLN A 138 -11.73 -7.77 36.55
CA GLN A 138 -12.72 -8.86 36.55
C GLN A 138 -12.06 -10.23 36.37
N GLY A 139 -11.17 -10.61 37.28
CA GLY A 139 -10.42 -11.89 37.20
C GLY A 139 -11.31 -13.13 37.12
N GLU A 140 -12.50 -13.09 37.71
CA GLU A 140 -13.49 -14.18 37.70
C GLU A 140 -13.98 -14.54 36.30
N ARG A 141 -13.89 -13.64 35.31
CA ARG A 141 -14.32 -13.87 33.92
C ARG A 141 -13.25 -14.52 33.05
N LEU A 142 -12.06 -14.78 33.60
CA LEU A 142 -10.94 -15.38 32.89
C LEU A 142 -11.27 -16.77 32.31
N PRO A 143 -11.97 -17.68 33.02
CA PRO A 143 -12.32 -18.99 32.47
C PRO A 143 -13.23 -18.89 31.24
N ASP A 144 -14.23 -18.02 31.28
CA ASP A 144 -15.16 -17.80 30.17
C ASP A 144 -14.45 -17.19 28.95
N TRP A 145 -13.53 -16.24 29.18
CA TRP A 145 -12.71 -15.68 28.12
C TRP A 145 -11.80 -16.75 27.48
N LEU A 146 -11.19 -17.62 28.29
CA LEU A 146 -10.35 -18.70 27.79
C LEU A 146 -11.15 -19.70 26.96
N ALA A 147 -12.40 -19.99 27.36
CA ALA A 147 -13.31 -20.83 26.59
C ALA A 147 -13.66 -20.19 25.25
N ALA A 148 -13.97 -18.88 25.23
CA ALA A 148 -14.27 -18.15 24.00
C ALA A 148 -13.07 -18.11 23.02
N VAL A 149 -11.85 -17.92 23.52
CA VAL A 149 -10.62 -17.96 22.70
C VAL A 149 -10.42 -19.33 22.04
N ARG A 150 -10.73 -20.42 22.76
CA ARG A 150 -10.58 -21.79 22.27
C ARG A 150 -11.64 -22.18 21.22
N GLN A 151 -12.78 -21.50 21.18
CA GLN A 151 -13.84 -21.77 20.19
C GLN A 151 -13.54 -21.14 18.82
N ASP A 152 -12.80 -20.03 18.77
CA ASP A 152 -12.46 -19.34 17.51
C ASP A 152 -11.27 -19.98 16.76
N ASP A 153 -10.75 -21.12 17.25
CA ASP A 153 -9.68 -21.96 16.69
C ASP A 153 -8.55 -21.16 16.01
N LEU A 154 -7.72 -20.52 16.83
CA LEU A 154 -6.51 -19.82 16.41
C LEU A 154 -5.27 -20.72 16.68
N PRO A 155 -4.91 -21.63 15.77
CA PRO A 155 -3.89 -22.66 16.01
C PRO A 155 -2.51 -22.10 16.39
N SER A 156 -2.18 -20.88 15.97
CA SER A 156 -0.93 -20.19 16.32
C SER A 156 -0.90 -19.60 17.75
N LEU A 157 -2.04 -19.51 18.44
CA LEU A 157 -2.12 -19.12 19.87
C LEU A 157 -2.10 -20.33 20.82
N HIS A 158 -2.23 -21.55 20.31
CA HIS A 158 -2.20 -22.77 21.12
C HIS A 158 -0.78 -23.17 21.57
N THR A 159 0.26 -22.53 21.01
CA THR A 159 1.65 -22.79 21.41
C THR A 159 2.04 -21.89 22.59
N PHE A 160 1.52 -22.20 23.77
CA PHE A 160 2.20 -21.87 25.02
C PHE A 160 2.95 -23.15 25.44
N PRO A 161 4.28 -23.24 25.26
CA PRO A 161 4.99 -24.42 25.74
C PRO A 161 4.88 -24.47 27.28
N PRO A 162 4.47 -25.59 27.88
CA PRO A 162 4.56 -25.74 29.33
C PRO A 162 6.03 -25.59 29.74
N ALA A 163 6.27 -24.85 30.82
CA ALA A 163 7.59 -24.59 31.36
C ALA A 163 8.41 -25.88 31.39
N SER A 164 9.46 -25.92 30.57
CA SER A 164 10.33 -27.08 30.44
C SER A 164 10.92 -27.39 31.82
N THR A 165 10.43 -28.47 32.43
CA THR A 165 11.01 -29.08 33.62
C THR A 165 12.45 -29.45 33.30
N ALA A 166 13.38 -28.79 33.97
CA ALA A 166 14.75 -29.26 34.11
C ALA A 166 14.73 -30.69 34.67
N THR A 167 15.45 -31.63 34.05
CA THR A 167 16.03 -32.81 34.72
C THR A 167 17.05 -33.51 33.81
N SER A 168 18.28 -33.53 34.33
CA SER A 168 19.36 -34.52 34.16
C SER A 168 20.09 -34.71 32.84
N MET A 169 21.35 -34.26 32.85
CA MET A 169 22.48 -34.96 32.22
C MET A 169 22.58 -36.41 32.71
N PRO A 170 23.24 -37.27 31.92
CA PRO A 170 24.24 -38.15 32.49
C PRO A 170 25.62 -38.01 31.81
N SER A 171 26.60 -38.07 32.72
CA SER A 171 28.05 -38.32 32.67
C SER A 171 28.79 -38.49 31.35
#